data_AF-A0A661PEU1-F1
#
_entry.id   AF-A0A661PEU1-F1
#
_cell.length_a   1.000
_cell.length_b   1.000
_cell.length_c   1.000
_cell.angle_alpha   90.00
_cell.angle_beta   90.00
_cell.angle_gamma   90.00
#
_symmetry.space_group_name_H-M   'P 1'
#
loop_
_entity.id
_entity.type
_entity.pdbx_description
1 polymer ?
#
loop_
_entity_poly.entity_id
_entity_poly.type
_entity_poly.pdbx_seq_one_letter_code
_entity_poly.pdbx_strand_id
1 'polypeptide(L)'
;MTMAQRLAAAGLRRTRARRLVLDALNRVDRPLSHQEIAGELELRRVDKVTLYRTLTTLQQAGLVHRVHGIDGVWRFRGQHPQSGKCGGNHIHFLCLACKQMSCLPEQPLPWVEAPAGAEVFGKQLVVYGRCAACGPGDESDQADDPHPSAGGDDQGSSHRDRARPGATPER
;
A
#
# COMPACT_ATOMS: atom_id res chain seq x y z
N MET A 1 -25.53 9.61 -9.17
CA MET A 1 -25.36 10.34 -7.90
C MET A 1 -24.09 11.19 -7.98
N THR A 2 -24.16 12.49 -7.72
CA THR A 2 -23.01 13.41 -7.79
C THR A 2 -22.03 13.16 -6.63
N MET A 3 -20.79 13.65 -6.74
CA MET A 3 -19.82 13.56 -5.64
C MET A 3 -20.32 14.26 -4.37
N ALA A 4 -21.02 15.39 -4.51
CA ALA A 4 -21.62 16.09 -3.38
C ALA A 4 -22.70 15.26 -2.67
N GLN A 5 -23.53 14.54 -3.44
CA GLN A 5 -24.53 13.62 -2.90
C GLN A 5 -23.86 12.46 -2.17
N ARG A 6 -22.79 11.87 -2.73
CA ARG A 6 -22.03 10.79 -2.07
C ARG A 6 -21.42 11.23 -0.74
N LEU A 7 -20.83 12.42 -0.68
CA LEU A 7 -20.33 12.99 0.56
C LEU A 7 -21.44 13.15 1.60
N ALA A 8 -22.60 13.68 1.18
CA ALA A 8 -23.73 13.86 2.07
C ALA A 8 -24.29 12.53 2.61
N ALA A 9 -24.41 11.52 1.75
CA ALA A 9 -24.85 10.18 2.14
C ALA A 9 -23.88 9.50 3.12
N ALA A 10 -22.58 9.84 3.05
CA ALA A 10 -21.57 9.39 4.00
C ALA A 10 -21.42 10.31 5.24
N GLY A 11 -22.36 11.24 5.47
CA GLY A 11 -22.33 12.15 6.63
C GLY A 11 -21.25 13.25 6.58
N LEU A 12 -20.58 13.43 5.44
CA LEU A 12 -19.48 14.38 5.29
C LEU A 12 -19.95 15.75 4.79
N ARG A 13 -19.37 16.81 5.37
CA ARG A 13 -19.47 18.17 4.79
C ARG A 13 -18.96 18.17 3.34
N ARG A 14 -19.70 18.83 2.46
CA ARG A 14 -19.49 18.92 1.00
C ARG A 14 -18.45 19.98 0.61
N THR A 15 -17.30 20.00 1.27
CA THR A 15 -16.25 21.00 1.01
C THR A 15 -15.71 20.89 -0.42
N ARG A 16 -15.15 21.98 -0.97
CA ARG A 16 -14.52 21.97 -2.30
C ARG A 16 -13.42 20.90 -2.39
N ALA A 17 -12.51 20.86 -1.42
CA ALA A 17 -11.40 19.88 -1.40
C ALA A 17 -11.91 18.43 -1.43
N ARG A 18 -12.88 18.06 -0.60
CA ARG A 18 -13.45 16.69 -0.58
C ARG A 18 -14.09 16.31 -1.90
N ARG A 19 -14.82 17.24 -2.52
CA ARG A 19 -15.44 17.00 -3.83
C ARG A 19 -14.38 16.78 -4.91
N LEU A 20 -13.36 17.64 -4.97
CA LEU A 20 -12.31 17.55 -5.98
C LEU A 20 -11.46 16.29 -5.83
N VAL A 21 -11.06 15.94 -4.59
CA VAL A 21 -10.29 14.72 -4.32
C VAL A 21 -11.10 13.48 -4.66
N LEU A 22 -12.37 13.42 -4.24
CA LEU A 22 -13.23 12.28 -4.57
C LEU A 22 -13.45 12.19 -6.08
N ASP A 23 -13.67 13.30 -6.77
CA ASP A 23 -13.84 13.33 -8.23
C ASP A 23 -12.59 12.81 -8.95
N ALA A 24 -11.40 13.32 -8.61
CA ALA A 24 -10.12 12.88 -9.19
C ALA A 24 -9.93 11.36 -9.04
N LEU A 25 -10.21 10.83 -7.85
CA LEU A 25 -10.11 9.40 -7.56
C LEU A 25 -11.15 8.51 -8.28
N ASN A 26 -12.27 9.08 -8.71
CA ASN A 26 -13.32 8.34 -9.43
C ASN A 26 -13.18 8.44 -10.96
N ARG A 27 -12.41 9.41 -11.46
CA ARG A 27 -12.11 9.60 -12.90
C ARG A 27 -11.09 8.61 -13.44
N VAL A 28 -10.23 8.08 -12.58
CA VAL A 28 -9.13 7.19 -12.95
C VAL A 28 -9.44 5.76 -12.48
N ASP A 29 -9.30 4.78 -13.37
CA ASP A 29 -9.58 3.37 -13.07
C ASP A 29 -8.39 2.62 -12.43
N ARG A 30 -7.59 3.33 -11.61
CA ARG A 30 -6.45 2.76 -10.89
C ARG A 30 -6.15 3.54 -9.61
N PRO A 31 -5.42 2.95 -8.64
CA PRO A 31 -4.97 3.68 -7.47
C PRO A 31 -4.00 4.80 -7.84
N LEU A 32 -4.17 5.95 -7.20
CA LEU A 32 -3.34 7.14 -7.36
C LEU A 32 -2.56 7.43 -6.08
N SER A 33 -1.29 7.74 -6.20
CA SER A 33 -0.47 8.25 -5.10
C SER A 33 -0.92 9.66 -4.70
N HIS A 34 -0.51 10.08 -3.50
CA HIS A 34 -0.68 11.46 -3.07
C HIS A 34 -0.09 12.48 -4.05
N GLN A 35 1.06 12.17 -4.65
CA GLN A 35 1.74 13.07 -5.59
C GLN A 35 0.94 13.23 -6.88
N GLU A 36 0.39 12.14 -7.41
CA GLU A 36 -0.48 12.17 -8.59
C GLU A 36 -1.74 13.01 -8.32
N ILE A 37 -2.39 12.79 -7.16
CA ILE A 37 -3.59 13.55 -6.78
C ILE A 37 -3.27 15.04 -6.59
N ALA A 38 -2.14 15.39 -5.97
CA ALA A 38 -1.72 16.78 -5.79
C ALA A 38 -1.33 17.46 -7.12
N GLY A 39 -0.90 16.67 -8.11
CA GLY A 39 -0.55 17.14 -9.45
C GLY A 39 -1.75 17.54 -10.32
N GLU A 40 -2.95 17.06 -9.98
CA GLU A 40 -4.19 17.41 -10.69
C GLU A 40 -4.44 18.92 -10.66
N LEU A 41 -4.77 19.50 -11.82
CA LEU A 41 -4.88 20.95 -12.02
C LEU A 41 -5.80 21.62 -10.98
N GLU A 42 -6.96 21.02 -10.72
CA GLU A 42 -7.96 21.52 -9.77
C GLU A 42 -7.50 21.46 -8.31
N LEU A 43 -6.53 20.59 -8.01
CA LEU A 43 -6.00 20.33 -6.67
C LEU A 43 -4.67 21.06 -6.39
N ARG A 44 -4.05 21.70 -7.39
CA ARG A 44 -2.80 22.47 -7.20
C ARG A 44 -2.89 23.59 -6.14
N ARG A 45 -4.09 24.09 -5.86
CA ARG A 45 -4.34 25.11 -4.82
C ARG A 45 -4.72 24.53 -3.45
N VAL A 46 -4.86 23.22 -3.34
CA VAL A 46 -5.12 22.54 -2.07
C VAL A 46 -3.78 22.24 -1.42
N ASP A 47 -3.57 22.75 -0.21
CA ASP A 47 -2.34 22.46 0.52
C ASP A 47 -2.25 20.97 0.91
N LYS A 48 -1.02 20.50 1.12
CA LYS A 48 -0.74 19.08 1.40
C LYS A 48 -1.49 18.59 2.64
N VAL A 49 -1.54 19.39 3.72
CA VAL A 49 -2.20 18.99 4.97
C VAL A 49 -3.70 18.80 4.75
N THR A 50 -4.35 19.72 4.02
CA THR A 50 -5.75 19.60 3.62
C THR A 50 -6.00 18.37 2.75
N LEU A 51 -5.10 18.07 1.80
CA LEU A 51 -5.20 16.87 0.98
C LEU A 51 -5.13 15.59 1.83
N TYR A 52 -4.13 15.47 2.70
CA TYR A 52 -4.00 14.31 3.60
C TYR A 52 -5.22 14.12 4.49
N ARG A 53 -5.68 15.19 5.16
CA ARG A 53 -6.89 15.14 6.01
C ARG A 53 -8.12 14.76 5.21
N THR A 54 -8.22 15.24 3.97
CA THR A 54 -9.32 14.89 3.06
C THR A 54 -9.29 13.40 2.73
N LEU A 55 -8.15 12.85 2.31
CA LEU A 55 -8.01 11.43 1.99
C LEU A 55 -8.33 10.55 3.20
N THR A 56 -7.81 10.88 4.38
CA THR A 56 -8.12 10.16 5.63
C THR A 56 -9.62 10.21 5.94
N THR A 57 -10.25 11.38 5.81
CA THR A 57 -11.70 11.51 6.05
C THR A 57 -12.52 10.66 5.07
N LEU A 58 -12.15 10.68 3.78
CA LEU A 58 -12.85 9.92 2.75
C LEU A 58 -12.67 8.41 2.96
N GLN A 59 -11.49 7.98 3.41
CA GLN A 59 -11.20 6.59 3.76
C GLN A 59 -12.06 6.13 4.95
N GLN A 60 -12.09 6.90 6.04
CA GLN A 60 -12.89 6.59 7.23
C GLN A 60 -14.39 6.53 6.92
N ALA A 61 -14.86 7.33 5.96
CA ALA A 61 -16.24 7.34 5.49
C ALA A 61 -16.54 6.23 4.45
N GLY A 62 -15.59 5.34 4.16
CA GLY A 62 -15.76 4.25 3.20
C GLY A 62 -15.87 4.68 1.73
N LEU A 63 -15.60 5.95 1.40
CA LEU A 63 -15.70 6.46 0.03
C LEU A 63 -14.47 6.17 -0.82
N VAL A 64 -13.35 5.86 -0.16
CA VAL A 64 -12.03 5.62 -0.74
C VAL A 64 -11.39 4.46 0.01
N HIS A 65 -10.67 3.59 -0.68
CA HIS A 65 -9.74 2.65 -0.04
C HIS A 65 -8.30 3.03 -0.39
N ARG A 66 -7.35 2.51 0.39
CA ARG A 66 -5.93 2.76 0.20
C ARG A 66 -5.13 1.47 0.17
N VAL A 67 -4.02 1.48 -0.54
CA VAL A 67 -3.11 0.36 -0.73
C VAL A 67 -1.68 0.86 -0.50
N HIS A 68 -0.89 0.07 0.23
CA HIS A 68 0.50 0.38 0.50
C HIS A 68 1.38 -0.36 -0.51
N GLY A 69 2.14 0.38 -1.31
CA GLY A 69 3.13 -0.22 -2.19
C GLY A 69 4.37 -0.69 -1.42
N ILE A 70 5.11 -1.63 -2.00
CA ILE A 70 6.44 -2.02 -1.48
C ILE A 70 7.45 -0.86 -1.55
N ASP A 71 7.15 0.15 -2.38
CA ASP A 71 7.91 1.41 -2.48
C ASP A 71 7.63 2.41 -1.34
N GLY A 72 6.88 2.01 -0.31
CA GLY A 72 6.54 2.87 0.83
C GLY A 72 5.48 3.94 0.54
N VAL A 73 4.86 3.91 -0.64
CA VAL A 73 3.88 4.93 -1.06
C VAL A 73 2.46 4.41 -0.93
N TRP A 74 1.66 5.12 -0.13
CA TRP A 74 0.22 4.95 -0.09
C TRP A 74 -0.44 5.49 -1.36
N ARG A 75 -1.30 4.65 -1.95
CA ARG A 75 -2.14 4.97 -3.10
C ARG A 75 -3.60 4.80 -2.74
N PHE A 76 -4.47 5.59 -3.36
CA PHE A 76 -5.88 5.71 -3.02
C PHE A 76 -6.72 5.46 -4.25
N ARG A 77 -7.89 4.85 -4.04
CA ARG A 77 -8.86 4.65 -5.09
C ARG A 77 -10.27 4.89 -4.58
N GLY A 78 -11.05 5.63 -5.37
CA GLY A 78 -12.46 5.87 -5.09
C GLY A 78 -13.23 4.56 -5.16
N GLN A 79 -14.08 4.29 -4.16
CA GLN A 79 -15.05 3.21 -4.27
C GLN A 79 -16.13 3.64 -5.26
N HIS A 80 -16.59 2.74 -6.13
CA HIS A 80 -17.72 3.00 -7.03
C HIS A 80 -18.92 2.18 -6.56
N PRO A 81 -20.05 2.82 -6.16
CA PRO A 81 -21.21 2.11 -5.63
C PRO A 81 -21.86 1.15 -6.63
N GLN A 82 -21.69 1.41 -7.93
CA GLN A 82 -22.41 0.73 -9.01
C GLN A 82 -21.57 -0.28 -9.76
N SER A 83 -20.24 -0.25 -9.62
CA SER A 83 -19.39 -1.05 -10.49
C SER A 83 -19.04 -2.40 -9.90
N GLY A 84 -19.07 -2.62 -8.57
CA GLY A 84 -18.58 -3.85 -7.94
C GLY A 84 -17.09 -4.17 -8.20
N LYS A 85 -16.45 -3.42 -9.10
CA LYS A 85 -15.13 -3.68 -9.70
C LYS A 85 -13.97 -3.31 -8.77
N CYS A 86 -14.22 -2.61 -7.67
CA CYS A 86 -13.14 -2.17 -6.79
C CYS A 86 -13.61 -1.87 -5.37
N GLY A 87 -14.08 -2.89 -4.66
CA GLY A 87 -14.41 -2.83 -3.22
C GLY A 87 -13.20 -3.02 -2.30
N GLY A 88 -11.98 -2.90 -2.81
CA GLY A 88 -10.75 -3.13 -2.02
C GLY A 88 -10.42 -4.60 -1.72
N ASN A 89 -11.22 -5.57 -2.21
CA ASN A 89 -10.99 -7.01 -2.00
C ASN A 89 -10.43 -7.71 -3.25
N HIS A 90 -9.38 -7.15 -3.85
CA HIS A 90 -8.72 -7.70 -5.03
C HIS A 90 -7.22 -7.39 -4.99
N ILE A 91 -6.46 -8.10 -5.81
CA ILE A 91 -5.01 -7.95 -5.90
C ILE A 91 -4.65 -6.65 -6.63
N HIS A 92 -3.54 -6.04 -6.24
CA HIS A 92 -2.94 -4.91 -6.95
C HIS A 92 -1.61 -5.31 -7.57
N PHE A 93 -1.26 -4.69 -8.70
CA PHE A 93 0.08 -4.79 -9.29
C PHE A 93 0.77 -3.43 -9.22
N LEU A 94 2.01 -3.38 -8.74
CA LEU A 94 2.85 -2.18 -8.70
C LEU A 94 4.02 -2.34 -9.68
N CYS A 95 4.10 -1.44 -10.66
CA CYS A 95 5.29 -1.36 -11.49
C CYS A 95 6.43 -0.65 -10.76
N LEU A 96 7.58 -1.30 -10.61
CA LEU A 96 8.76 -0.73 -9.98
C LEU A 96 9.49 0.28 -10.87
N ALA A 97 9.29 0.26 -12.19
CA ALA A 97 9.90 1.22 -13.11
C ALA A 97 9.12 2.55 -13.15
N CYS A 98 7.85 2.53 -13.55
CA CYS A 98 7.04 3.77 -13.64
C CYS A 98 6.28 4.14 -12.36
N LYS A 99 6.36 3.30 -11.31
CA LYS A 99 5.69 3.49 -10.02
C LYS A 99 4.15 3.55 -10.11
N GLN A 100 3.56 3.18 -11.23
CA GLN A 100 2.10 3.09 -11.37
C GLN A 100 1.58 1.79 -10.74
N MET A 101 0.43 1.88 -10.09
CA MET A 101 -0.30 0.73 -9.56
C MET A 101 -1.55 0.48 -10.39
N SER A 102 -1.86 -0.77 -10.69
CA SER A 102 -3.10 -1.21 -11.34
C SER A 102 -3.88 -2.17 -10.44
N CYS A 103 -5.20 -2.17 -10.61
CA CYS A 103 -6.07 -3.16 -9.98
C CYS A 103 -6.10 -4.43 -10.85
N LEU A 104 -6.14 -5.60 -10.21
CA LEU A 104 -6.46 -6.89 -10.84
C LEU A 104 -7.84 -7.34 -10.36
N PRO A 105 -8.94 -6.73 -10.84
CA PRO A 105 -10.27 -6.86 -10.24
C PRO A 105 -10.86 -8.28 -10.34
N GLU A 106 -10.38 -9.07 -11.30
CA GLU A 106 -10.80 -10.46 -11.53
C GLU A 106 -10.06 -11.45 -10.61
N GLN A 107 -9.08 -10.98 -9.83
CA GLN A 107 -8.31 -11.80 -8.91
C GLN A 107 -8.64 -11.38 -7.47
N PRO A 108 -9.59 -12.06 -6.81
CA PRO A 108 -9.93 -11.77 -5.42
C PRO A 108 -8.75 -12.10 -4.50
N LEU A 109 -8.68 -11.42 -3.35
CA LEU A 109 -7.68 -11.76 -2.35
C LEU A 109 -7.91 -13.19 -1.81
N PRO A 110 -6.86 -14.00 -1.64
CA PRO A 110 -6.99 -15.34 -1.09
C PRO A 110 -7.60 -15.31 0.32
N TRP A 111 -8.29 -16.39 0.67
CA TRP A 111 -8.73 -16.61 2.04
C TRP A 111 -7.52 -16.85 2.94
N VAL A 112 -7.53 -16.25 4.13
CA VAL A 112 -6.47 -16.39 5.14
C VAL A 112 -7.16 -16.49 6.49
N GLU A 113 -6.84 -17.54 7.24
CA GLU A 113 -7.27 -17.69 8.63
C GLU A 113 -6.34 -16.90 9.54
N ALA A 114 -6.90 -15.98 10.30
CA ALA A 114 -6.15 -15.27 11.32
C ALA A 114 -5.98 -16.16 12.57
N PRO A 115 -4.92 -15.95 13.37
CA PRO A 115 -4.76 -16.64 14.64
C PRO A 115 -6.00 -16.52 15.54
N ALA A 116 -6.27 -17.56 16.33
CA ALA A 116 -7.40 -17.55 17.25
C ALA A 116 -7.35 -16.33 18.19
N GLY A 117 -8.46 -15.61 18.32
CA GLY A 117 -8.58 -14.40 19.13
C GLY A 117 -8.08 -13.11 18.47
N ALA A 118 -7.58 -13.15 17.23
CA ALA A 118 -7.15 -11.94 16.52
C ALA A 118 -8.33 -11.12 16.01
N GLU A 119 -8.26 -9.79 16.18
CA GLU A 119 -9.14 -8.84 15.51
C GLU A 119 -8.48 -8.39 14.18
N VAL A 120 -9.15 -8.68 13.06
CA VAL A 120 -8.63 -8.37 11.73
C VAL A 120 -9.24 -7.07 11.22
N PHE A 121 -8.40 -6.05 11.06
CA PHE A 121 -8.81 -4.75 10.52
C PHE A 121 -8.68 -4.66 8.98
N GLY A 122 -8.02 -5.62 8.34
CA GLY A 122 -7.90 -5.68 6.89
C GLY A 122 -6.80 -6.60 6.39
N LYS A 123 -6.74 -6.74 5.06
CA LYS A 123 -5.69 -7.46 4.32
C LYS A 123 -5.45 -6.77 2.97
N GLN A 124 -4.25 -6.92 2.43
CA GLN A 124 -3.90 -6.45 1.09
C GLN A 124 -2.89 -7.42 0.46
N LEU A 125 -2.94 -7.57 -0.86
CA LEU A 125 -1.91 -8.28 -1.64
C LEU A 125 -1.50 -7.38 -2.80
N VAL A 126 -0.19 -7.14 -2.89
CA VAL A 126 0.43 -6.35 -3.95
C VAL A 126 1.50 -7.20 -4.62
N VAL A 127 1.29 -7.51 -5.89
CA VAL A 127 2.32 -8.05 -6.77
C VAL A 127 3.14 -6.89 -7.29
N TYR A 128 4.45 -7.05 -7.44
CA TYR A 128 5.32 -6.01 -7.98
C TYR A 128 6.23 -6.54 -9.08
N GLY A 129 6.64 -5.67 -9.99
CA GLY A 129 7.50 -6.04 -11.11
C GLY A 129 7.58 -4.93 -12.15
N ARG A 130 7.77 -5.28 -13.43
CA ARG A 130 7.74 -4.33 -14.54
C ARG A 130 6.45 -4.53 -15.37
N CYS A 131 5.79 -3.44 -15.72
CA CYS A 131 4.61 -3.51 -16.59
C CYS A 131 5.03 -3.59 -18.06
N ALA A 132 4.14 -4.07 -18.93
CA ALA A 132 4.41 -4.18 -20.36
C ALA A 132 4.81 -2.84 -21.01
N ALA A 133 4.26 -1.72 -20.52
CA ALA A 133 4.59 -0.38 -21.05
C ALA A 133 6.03 0.08 -20.74
N CYS A 134 6.67 -0.48 -19.70
CA CYS A 134 8.05 -0.16 -19.35
C CYS A 134 9.07 -1.06 -20.06
N GLY A 135 8.64 -2.13 -20.71
CA GLY A 135 9.53 -3.13 -21.32
C GLY A 135 10.33 -3.96 -20.30
N PRO A 136 11.07 -4.97 -20.78
CA PRO A 136 12.03 -5.71 -19.96
C PRO A 136 13.08 -4.73 -19.38
N GLY A 137 13.47 -4.94 -18.12
CA GLY A 137 14.54 -4.15 -17.49
C GLY A 137 15.91 -4.67 -17.88
N ASP A 138 16.92 -3.82 -17.75
CA ASP A 138 18.33 -4.23 -17.80
C ASP A 138 18.76 -4.76 -16.41
N GLU A 139 19.79 -5.62 -16.33
CA GLU A 139 20.28 -6.26 -15.09
C GLU A 139 20.69 -5.24 -13.99
N SER A 140 20.90 -3.97 -14.33
CA SER A 140 21.27 -2.90 -13.38
C SER A 140 20.16 -2.49 -12.41
N ASP A 141 18.91 -2.91 -12.62
CA ASP A 141 17.77 -2.54 -11.76
C ASP A 141 17.66 -3.40 -10.48
N GLN A 142 18.50 -4.43 -10.32
CA GLN A 142 18.43 -5.38 -9.19
C GLN A 142 18.94 -4.80 -7.85
N ALA A 143 19.57 -3.62 -7.85
CA ALA A 143 20.21 -3.04 -6.66
C ALA A 143 19.23 -2.44 -5.62
N ASP A 144 17.97 -2.23 -6.01
CA ASP A 144 16.93 -1.62 -5.16
C ASP A 144 15.90 -2.65 -4.65
N ASP A 145 16.29 -3.92 -4.50
CA ASP A 145 15.41 -4.95 -3.93
C ASP A 145 15.04 -4.57 -2.48
N PRO A 146 13.76 -4.28 -2.16
CA PRO A 146 13.35 -3.79 -0.84
C PRO A 146 13.34 -4.90 0.23
N HIS A 147 13.68 -6.13 -0.14
CA HIS A 147 13.91 -7.20 0.83
C HIS A 147 15.33 -7.07 1.41
N PRO A 148 15.49 -6.77 2.71
CA PRO A 148 16.79 -6.97 3.34
C PRO A 148 17.12 -8.45 3.22
N SER A 149 18.18 -8.78 2.49
CA SER A 149 18.78 -10.11 2.49
C SER A 149 19.00 -10.50 3.94
N ALA A 150 18.31 -11.55 4.40
CA ALA A 150 18.56 -12.15 5.70
C ALA A 150 20.08 -12.41 5.80
N GLY A 151 20.72 -11.76 6.79
CA GLY A 151 22.15 -11.88 7.01
C GLY A 151 22.55 -13.34 7.11
N GLY A 152 23.46 -13.74 6.22
CA GLY A 152 24.01 -15.08 6.19
C GLY A 152 24.74 -15.44 7.48
N ASP A 153 24.66 -16.72 7.80
CA ASP A 153 25.27 -17.38 8.93
C ASP A 153 26.79 -17.13 8.99
N ASP A 154 27.26 -16.46 10.03
CA ASP A 154 28.69 -16.40 10.35
C ASP A 154 29.05 -17.63 11.22
N GLN A 155 29.27 -18.76 10.54
CA GLN A 155 29.96 -19.91 11.13
C GLN A 155 31.48 -19.64 11.17
N GLY A 156 31.90 -18.80 12.11
CA GLY A 156 33.31 -18.59 12.45
C GLY A 156 33.77 -19.52 13.56
N SER A 157 34.20 -20.73 13.20
CA SER A 157 34.89 -21.65 14.11
C SER A 157 36.32 -21.15 14.40
N SER A 158 36.65 -20.97 15.68
CA SER A 158 38.06 -20.94 16.12
C SER A 158 38.25 -21.78 17.38
N HIS A 159 38.69 -23.02 17.16
CA HIS A 159 39.47 -23.78 18.13
C HIS A 159 40.72 -22.97 18.52
N ARG A 160 40.96 -22.78 19.83
CA ARG A 160 42.26 -23.05 20.46
C ARG A 160 42.09 -23.56 21.89
N ASP A 161 42.99 -24.48 22.20
CA ASP A 161 43.06 -25.42 23.30
C ASP A 161 43.33 -24.85 24.71
N ARG A 162 42.80 -25.62 25.68
CA ARG A 162 43.38 -26.05 26.98
C ARG A 162 43.87 -25.00 28.00
N ALA A 163 43.26 -25.04 29.19
CA ALA A 163 43.86 -25.68 30.38
C ALA A 163 42.85 -25.77 31.57
N ARG A 164 42.63 -26.99 32.07
CA ARG A 164 42.25 -27.29 33.48
C ARG A 164 43.53 -27.19 34.33
N PRO A 165 43.53 -26.93 35.66
CA PRO A 165 42.74 -27.70 36.65
C PRO A 165 42.29 -26.91 37.91
N GLY A 166 41.50 -27.55 38.78
CA GLY A 166 41.29 -27.07 40.14
C GLY A 166 40.04 -27.62 40.81
N ALA A 167 40.21 -28.71 41.55
CA ALA A 167 39.19 -29.39 42.33
C ALA A 167 38.87 -28.64 43.65
N THR A 168 37.64 -28.74 44.16
CA THR A 168 37.33 -29.43 45.44
C THR A 168 35.80 -29.51 45.68
N PRO A 169 35.34 -30.47 46.51
CA PRO A 169 33.99 -31.02 46.44
C PRO A 169 33.03 -30.54 47.54
N GLU A 170 31.74 -30.79 47.28
CA GLU A 170 30.64 -31.15 48.20
C GLU A 170 30.44 -30.38 49.52
N ARG A 171 29.24 -29.77 49.65
CA ARG A 171 28.18 -30.28 50.54
C ARG A 171 26.83 -29.62 50.24
#